data_AF-A0A357NCD7-F1
#
_entry.id   AF-A0A357NCD7-F1
#
_cell.length_a   1.000
_cell.length_b   1.000
_cell.length_c   1.000
_cell.angle_alpha   90.00
_cell.angle_beta   90.00
_cell.angle_gamma   90.00
#
_symmetry.space_group_name_H-M   'P 1'
#
loop_
_entity.id
_entity.type
_entity.pdbx_description
1 polymer ?
#
loop_
_entity_poly.entity_id
_entity_poly.type
_entity_poly.pdbx_seq_one_letter_code
_entity_poly.pdbx_strand_id
1 'polypeptide(L)'
;AEKLLGVNMNYWVTVDFNGFKRIIDALGGVTIDVEKRMYYEDPWDNLVIDLRPGVQKLRGADAIGYVRYRDEDGDIGRIERQQKFIKAVMQQVTQPSTIANLPTLIKELYGAIHTNMSLSDMISYAKIFNNAREKGLRSYMVPGTPAYINDVSYWLPDMVALKKMMAGIMGTNFDDRAMAAAQQQASEYQQYIPKEMVIPKQEDKPKELAKNKDGAAAKTPPQPTERKTAGQTAPAKIRAEVINASGDSDAAAQMVRELQRQGIEVVSTSAARTPARVTTVIDHTGNATVQKKLNNLPFDYNLSILGDGAKGAEITVIIGRNYN
;
A
#
# COMPACT_ATOMS: atom_id res chain seq x y z
N ALA A 1 2.42 -2.00 21.06
CA ALA A 1 1.63 -3.14 20.54
C ALA A 1 0.97 -3.94 21.67
N GLU A 2 1.68 -4.36 22.72
CA GLU A 2 1.08 -5.13 23.84
C GLU A 2 -0.11 -4.42 24.49
N LYS A 3 0.01 -3.12 24.81
CA LYS A 3 -1.11 -2.30 25.35
C LYS A 3 -2.33 -2.28 24.42
N LEU A 4 -2.11 -2.23 23.11
CA LEU A 4 -3.18 -2.19 22.10
C LEU A 4 -3.91 -3.54 22.06
N LEU A 5 -3.15 -4.63 21.93
CA LEU A 5 -3.69 -5.99 21.78
C LEU A 5 -4.16 -6.60 23.12
N GLY A 6 -3.65 -6.13 24.25
CA GLY A 6 -3.92 -6.69 25.57
C GLY A 6 -3.23 -8.04 25.83
N VAL A 7 -2.12 -8.31 25.15
CA VAL A 7 -1.37 -9.57 25.27
C VAL A 7 0.12 -9.29 25.45
N ASN A 8 0.79 -10.17 26.20
CA ASN A 8 2.24 -10.15 26.35
C ASN A 8 2.89 -10.81 25.11
N MET A 9 3.88 -10.15 24.55
CA MET A 9 4.67 -10.64 23.43
C MET A 9 6.04 -11.06 23.97
N ASN A 10 6.18 -12.35 24.27
CA ASN A 10 7.40 -12.89 24.88
C ASN A 10 8.61 -12.83 23.95
N TYR A 11 8.38 -12.87 22.64
CA TYR A 11 9.43 -12.94 21.64
C TYR A 11 9.18 -12.01 20.46
N TRP A 12 10.26 -11.53 19.86
CA TRP A 12 10.24 -10.70 18.66
C TRP A 12 11.30 -11.18 17.66
N VAL A 13 11.03 -10.92 16.38
CA VAL A 13 11.99 -11.13 15.29
C VAL A 13 11.94 -9.88 14.41
N THR A 14 13.10 -9.29 14.12
CA THR A 14 13.25 -8.27 13.10
C THR A 14 14.21 -8.75 12.02
N VAL A 15 13.93 -8.34 10.79
CA VAL A 15 14.63 -8.81 9.59
C VAL A 15 14.86 -7.60 8.70
N ASP A 16 16.10 -7.40 8.25
CA ASP A 16 16.42 -6.37 7.25
C ASP A 16 16.16 -6.89 5.82
N PHE A 17 16.45 -6.07 4.80
CA PHE A 17 16.20 -6.48 3.41
C PHE A 17 17.09 -7.64 2.95
N ASN A 18 18.30 -7.79 3.48
CA ASN A 18 19.19 -8.88 3.12
C ASN A 18 18.77 -10.19 3.78
N GLY A 19 18.44 -10.14 5.07
CA GLY A 19 17.86 -11.24 5.81
C GLY A 19 16.57 -11.73 5.16
N PHE A 20 15.69 -10.79 4.74
CA PHE A 20 14.45 -11.12 4.05
C PHE A 20 14.73 -11.92 2.76
N LYS A 21 15.60 -11.41 1.88
CA LYS A 21 15.96 -12.09 0.63
C LYS A 21 16.47 -13.51 0.90
N ARG A 22 17.41 -13.64 1.83
CA ARG A 22 18.00 -14.93 2.23
C ARG A 22 16.97 -15.91 2.73
N ILE A 23 16.04 -15.48 3.58
CA ILE A 23 14.96 -16.32 4.11
C ILE A 23 14.08 -16.83 2.95
N ILE A 24 13.63 -15.93 2.09
CA ILE A 24 12.76 -16.32 0.96
C ILE A 24 13.47 -17.26 0.00
N ASP A 25 14.75 -17.01 -0.31
CA ASP A 25 15.52 -17.88 -1.18
C ASP A 25 15.78 -19.26 -0.58
N ALA A 26 16.04 -19.33 0.73
CA ALA A 26 16.22 -20.58 1.45
C ALA A 26 14.94 -21.41 1.56
N LEU A 27 13.77 -20.76 1.59
CA LEU A 27 12.46 -21.42 1.45
C LEU A 27 12.18 -21.92 0.01
N GLY A 28 13.06 -21.58 -0.94
CA GLY A 28 12.94 -21.91 -2.36
C GLY A 28 12.10 -20.92 -3.15
N GLY A 29 11.75 -19.76 -2.58
CA GLY A 29 10.81 -18.77 -3.13
C GLY A 29 9.37 -18.98 -2.68
N VAL A 30 8.52 -17.98 -2.92
CA VAL A 30 7.11 -17.95 -2.52
C VAL A 30 6.22 -17.75 -3.75
N THR A 31 5.19 -18.56 -3.90
CA THR A 31 4.22 -18.41 -5.00
C THR A 31 3.21 -17.32 -4.67
N ILE A 32 3.11 -16.32 -5.53
CA ILE A 32 2.19 -15.19 -5.41
C ILE A 32 1.45 -15.02 -6.73
N ASP A 33 0.14 -14.78 -6.65
CA ASP A 33 -0.65 -14.26 -7.77
C ASP A 33 -0.54 -12.74 -7.79
N VAL A 34 0.28 -12.17 -8.68
CA VAL A 34 0.48 -10.72 -8.74
C VAL A 34 -0.74 -10.06 -9.39
N GLU A 35 -1.37 -9.13 -8.68
CA GLU A 35 -2.70 -8.62 -9.03
C GLU A 35 -2.70 -7.73 -10.28
N LYS A 36 -1.62 -6.96 -10.44
CA LYS A 36 -1.43 -6.01 -11.55
C LYS A 36 0.05 -5.84 -11.83
N ARG A 37 0.37 -5.23 -12.97
CA ARG A 37 1.77 -4.97 -13.32
C ARG A 37 2.37 -4.03 -12.27
N MET A 38 3.46 -4.44 -11.65
CA MET A 38 4.21 -3.63 -10.71
C MET A 38 5.51 -3.23 -11.37
N TYR A 39 5.56 -2.02 -11.92
CA TYR A 39 6.77 -1.43 -12.48
C TYR A 39 7.22 -0.24 -11.63
N TYR A 40 8.45 -0.28 -11.15
CA TYR A 40 9.09 0.82 -10.43
C TYR A 40 10.60 0.74 -10.65
N GLU A 41 11.19 1.87 -10.97
CA GLU A 41 12.62 1.99 -11.17
C GLU A 41 13.12 3.19 -10.37
N ASP A 42 14.05 2.94 -9.45
CA ASP A 42 14.80 3.97 -8.74
C ASP A 42 16.25 3.93 -9.21
N PRO A 43 16.65 4.84 -10.13
CA PRO A 43 18.03 4.94 -10.61
C PRO A 43 19.04 5.30 -9.52
N TRP A 44 18.59 5.85 -8.38
CA TRP A 44 19.45 6.27 -7.27
C TRP A 44 19.70 5.14 -6.27
N ASP A 45 18.76 4.18 -6.14
CA ASP A 45 18.87 2.98 -5.28
C ASP A 45 19.20 1.70 -6.10
N ASN A 46 19.40 1.83 -7.42
CA ASN A 46 19.57 0.72 -8.36
C ASN A 46 18.48 -0.36 -8.17
N LEU A 47 17.25 0.08 -7.88
CA LEU A 47 16.13 -0.78 -7.57
C LEU A 47 15.19 -0.82 -8.78
N VAL A 48 15.07 -2.01 -9.38
CA VAL A 48 14.08 -2.28 -10.43
C VAL A 48 13.09 -3.31 -9.90
N ILE A 49 11.81 -2.96 -9.94
CA ILE A 49 10.69 -3.85 -9.73
C ILE A 49 9.96 -3.93 -11.08
N ASP A 50 9.92 -5.11 -11.71
CA ASP A 50 9.05 -5.38 -12.87
C ASP A 50 8.36 -6.73 -12.68
N LEU A 51 7.25 -6.73 -11.95
CA LEU A 51 6.41 -7.91 -11.76
C LEU A 51 5.22 -7.85 -12.72
N ARG A 52 5.05 -8.92 -13.50
CA ARG A 52 3.89 -9.07 -14.38
C ARG A 52 2.70 -9.65 -13.62
N PRO A 53 1.45 -9.32 -14.02
CA PRO A 53 0.26 -9.96 -13.44
C PRO A 53 0.29 -11.48 -13.57
N GLY A 54 -0.32 -12.18 -12.61
CA GLY A 54 -0.53 -13.62 -12.61
C GLY A 54 0.32 -14.38 -11.58
N VAL A 55 0.08 -15.69 -11.53
CA VAL A 55 0.75 -16.62 -10.59
C VAL A 55 2.21 -16.81 -10.99
N GLN A 56 3.11 -16.44 -10.09
CA GLN A 56 4.54 -16.59 -10.28
C GLN A 56 5.26 -16.89 -8.96
N LYS A 57 6.43 -17.53 -9.07
CA LYS A 57 7.27 -17.86 -7.91
C LYS A 57 8.27 -16.73 -7.69
N LEU A 58 8.07 -15.95 -6.64
CA LEU A 58 8.93 -14.84 -6.27
C LEU A 58 10.11 -15.32 -5.42
N ARG A 59 11.33 -15.01 -5.87
CA ARG A 59 12.57 -15.20 -5.11
C ARG A 59 12.91 -13.94 -4.31
N GLY A 60 13.99 -13.93 -3.54
CA GLY A 60 14.29 -12.86 -2.58
C GLY A 60 14.15 -11.44 -3.14
N ALA A 61 14.72 -11.17 -4.33
CA ALA A 61 14.68 -9.86 -4.98
C ALA A 61 13.25 -9.45 -5.42
N ASP A 62 12.54 -10.35 -6.10
CA ASP A 62 11.18 -10.08 -6.58
C ASP A 62 10.18 -9.99 -5.41
N ALA A 63 10.38 -10.82 -4.39
CA ALA A 63 9.56 -10.84 -3.18
C ALA A 63 9.71 -9.53 -2.39
N ILE A 64 10.93 -9.00 -2.25
CA ILE A 64 11.12 -7.70 -1.59
C ILE A 64 10.52 -6.57 -2.43
N GLY A 65 10.61 -6.68 -3.76
CA GLY A 65 9.93 -5.76 -4.68
C GLY A 65 8.43 -5.76 -4.49
N TYR A 66 7.80 -6.93 -4.45
CA TYR A 66 6.36 -7.09 -4.24
C TYR A 66 5.86 -6.45 -2.93
N VAL A 67 6.54 -6.68 -1.81
CA VAL A 67 6.11 -6.13 -0.51
C VAL A 67 6.42 -4.64 -0.34
N ARG A 68 7.38 -4.11 -1.10
CA ARG A 68 7.76 -2.69 -1.11
C ARG A 68 6.97 -1.86 -2.11
N TYR A 69 6.33 -2.50 -3.11
CA TYR A 69 5.63 -1.80 -4.17
C TYR A 69 4.50 -0.91 -3.62
N ARG A 70 4.55 0.37 -4.01
CA ARG A 70 3.57 1.40 -3.66
C ARG A 70 2.87 1.88 -4.91
N ASP A 71 1.57 2.10 -4.79
CA ASP A 71 0.69 2.55 -5.86
C ASP A 71 -0.45 3.40 -5.28
N GLU A 72 -1.42 3.73 -6.13
CA GLU A 72 -2.58 4.60 -5.86
C GLU A 72 -3.41 4.18 -4.63
N ASP A 73 -3.31 2.91 -4.21
CA ASP A 73 -4.03 2.34 -3.05
C ASP A 73 -3.37 2.70 -1.70
N GLY A 74 -2.26 3.45 -1.71
CA GLY A 74 -1.59 3.98 -0.53
C GLY A 74 -1.07 2.90 0.43
N ASP A 75 -1.07 3.20 1.74
CA ASP A 75 -0.61 2.23 2.74
C ASP A 75 -1.58 1.06 2.91
N ILE A 76 -2.86 1.24 2.57
CA ILE A 76 -3.90 0.22 2.68
C ILE A 76 -3.65 -0.91 1.68
N GLY A 77 -3.47 -0.57 0.40
CA GLY A 77 -3.11 -1.57 -0.62
C GLY A 77 -1.78 -2.26 -0.30
N ARG A 78 -0.82 -1.53 0.30
CA ARG A 78 0.43 -2.13 0.79
C ARG A 78 0.19 -3.14 1.92
N ILE A 79 -0.68 -2.83 2.89
CA ILE A 79 -1.04 -3.76 3.97
C ILE A 79 -1.67 -5.03 3.40
N GLU A 80 -2.56 -4.92 2.41
CA GLU A 80 -3.18 -6.07 1.75
C GLU A 80 -2.13 -6.98 1.08
N ARG A 81 -1.18 -6.40 0.33
CA ARG A 81 -0.07 -7.16 -0.27
C ARG A 81 0.79 -7.85 0.77
N GLN A 82 1.12 -7.16 1.85
CA GLN A 82 1.90 -7.75 2.94
C GLN A 82 1.15 -8.92 3.60
N GLN A 83 -0.15 -8.80 3.82
CA GLN A 83 -0.96 -9.92 4.33
C GLN A 83 -0.98 -11.11 3.36
N LYS A 84 -1.17 -10.85 2.06
CA LYS A 84 -1.14 -11.90 1.04
C LYS A 84 0.23 -12.57 0.98
N PHE A 85 1.30 -11.79 1.07
CA PHE A 85 2.66 -12.29 1.11
C PHE A 85 2.91 -13.18 2.32
N ILE A 86 2.54 -12.74 3.53
CA ILE A 86 2.69 -13.55 4.75
C ILE A 86 1.88 -14.84 4.66
N LYS A 87 0.65 -14.81 4.12
CA LYS A 87 -0.14 -16.03 3.88
C LYS A 87 0.60 -17.01 2.97
N ALA A 88 1.19 -16.52 1.88
CA ALA A 88 1.93 -17.35 0.95
C ALA A 88 3.25 -17.91 1.55
N VAL A 89 3.97 -17.10 2.33
CA VAL A 89 5.13 -17.56 3.12
C VAL A 89 4.70 -18.70 4.04
N MET A 90 3.57 -18.55 4.74
CA MET A 90 3.09 -19.57 5.66
C MET A 90 2.65 -20.86 4.93
N GLN A 91 2.06 -20.75 3.74
CA GLN A 91 1.78 -21.91 2.89
C GLN A 91 3.08 -22.63 2.49
N GLN A 92 4.13 -21.87 2.15
CA GLN A 92 5.44 -22.44 1.80
C GLN A 92 6.11 -23.11 3.01
N VAL A 93 6.05 -22.49 4.19
CA VAL A 93 6.64 -23.00 5.44
C VAL A 93 5.93 -24.25 5.94
N THR A 94 4.62 -24.37 5.71
CA THR A 94 3.82 -25.53 6.15
C THR A 94 3.88 -26.73 5.21
N GLN A 95 4.64 -26.65 4.10
CA GLN A 95 4.90 -27.80 3.23
C GLN A 95 5.71 -28.89 3.96
N PRO A 96 5.42 -30.19 3.72
CA PRO A 96 6.10 -31.29 4.42
C PRO A 96 7.63 -31.24 4.30
N SER A 97 8.12 -30.98 3.09
CA SER A 97 9.55 -30.86 2.80
C SER A 97 10.19 -29.69 3.53
N THR A 98 9.52 -28.54 3.56
CA THR A 98 10.01 -27.34 4.27
C THR A 98 10.07 -27.59 5.77
N ILE A 99 9.00 -28.14 6.35
CA ILE A 99 8.92 -28.51 7.78
C ILE A 99 10.06 -29.45 8.17
N ALA A 100 10.31 -30.50 7.38
CA ALA A 100 11.39 -31.45 7.66
C ALA A 100 12.76 -30.77 7.70
N ASN A 101 12.95 -29.71 6.89
CA ASN A 101 14.19 -28.95 6.79
C ASN A 101 14.25 -27.72 7.70
N LEU A 102 13.17 -27.37 8.43
CA LEU A 102 13.12 -26.16 9.26
C LEU A 102 14.27 -26.06 10.28
N PRO A 103 14.66 -27.13 11.02
CA PRO A 103 15.77 -27.02 11.96
C PRO A 103 17.09 -26.61 11.29
N THR A 104 17.33 -27.06 10.06
CA THR A 104 18.52 -26.70 9.28
C THR A 104 18.43 -25.26 8.79
N LEU A 105 17.28 -24.88 8.20
CA LEU A 105 17.03 -23.52 7.73
C LEU A 105 17.16 -22.48 8.86
N ILE A 106 16.61 -22.77 10.04
CA ILE A 106 16.71 -21.89 11.21
C ILE A 106 18.18 -21.69 11.61
N LYS A 107 19.00 -22.75 11.63
CA LYS A 107 20.43 -22.64 11.96
C LYS A 107 21.19 -21.76 10.97
N GLU A 108 20.93 -21.93 9.67
CA GLU A 108 21.59 -21.16 8.61
C GLU A 108 21.18 -19.69 8.57
N LEU A 109 19.91 -19.41 8.92
CA LEU A 109 19.30 -18.09 8.85
C LEU A 109 19.35 -17.34 10.19
N TYR A 110 19.79 -17.98 11.29
CA TYR A 110 19.82 -17.35 12.61
C TYR A 110 20.62 -16.04 12.62
N GLY A 111 21.77 -16.01 11.93
CA GLY A 111 22.58 -14.80 11.79
C GLY A 111 22.01 -13.75 10.82
N ALA A 112 20.89 -14.05 10.15
CA ALA A 112 20.21 -13.15 9.20
C ALA A 112 19.04 -12.39 9.85
N ILE A 113 18.73 -12.69 11.12
CA ILE A 113 17.63 -12.10 11.87
C ILE A 113 18.13 -11.53 13.19
N HIS A 114 17.43 -10.54 13.71
CA HIS A 114 17.61 -10.08 15.08
C HIS A 114 16.43 -10.56 15.91
N THR A 115 16.69 -11.17 17.06
CA THR A 115 15.64 -11.74 17.91
C THR A 115 16.13 -11.88 19.35
N ASN A 116 15.19 -11.92 20.30
CA ASN A 116 15.43 -12.37 21.67
C ASN A 116 15.20 -13.89 21.88
N MET A 117 14.82 -14.64 20.83
CA MET A 117 14.73 -16.09 20.89
C MET A 117 16.12 -16.73 20.84
N SER A 118 16.36 -17.74 21.68
CA SER A 118 17.51 -18.61 21.48
C SER A 118 17.31 -19.48 20.24
N LEU A 119 18.42 -19.94 19.65
CA LEU A 119 18.36 -20.90 18.54
C LEU A 119 17.57 -22.16 18.94
N SER A 120 17.73 -22.63 20.18
CA SER A 120 16.97 -23.76 20.73
C SER A 120 15.47 -23.48 20.81
N ASP A 121 15.06 -22.27 21.19
CA ASP A 121 13.64 -21.90 21.23
C ASP A 121 13.03 -21.93 19.83
N MET A 122 13.70 -21.33 18.84
CA MET A 122 13.23 -21.33 17.46
C MET A 122 13.04 -22.74 16.89
N ILE A 123 14.03 -23.62 17.10
CA ILE A 123 13.93 -25.02 16.67
C ILE A 123 12.80 -25.75 17.40
N SER A 124 12.63 -25.50 18.70
CA SER A 124 11.55 -26.10 19.49
C SER A 124 10.17 -25.67 18.99
N TYR A 125 10.03 -24.39 18.62
CA TYR A 125 8.82 -23.83 18.06
C TYR A 125 8.56 -24.22 16.61
N ALA A 126 9.53 -24.77 15.88
CA ALA A 126 9.30 -25.29 14.52
C ALA A 126 8.17 -26.34 14.47
N LYS A 127 7.94 -27.08 15.56
CA LYS A 127 6.82 -28.02 15.70
C LYS A 127 5.44 -27.37 15.60
N ILE A 128 5.32 -26.07 15.87
CA ILE A 128 4.05 -25.33 15.71
C ILE A 128 3.59 -25.38 14.26
N PHE A 129 4.50 -25.41 13.28
CA PHE A 129 4.13 -25.46 11.87
C PHE A 129 3.52 -26.81 11.46
N ASN A 130 3.82 -27.92 12.17
CA ASN A 130 3.08 -29.18 12.00
C ASN A 130 1.62 -29.01 12.41
N ASN A 131 1.39 -28.45 13.60
CA ASN A 131 0.04 -28.18 14.08
C ASN A 131 -0.71 -27.20 13.16
N ALA A 132 -0.02 -26.16 12.66
CA ALA A 132 -0.60 -25.18 11.75
C ALA A 132 -0.96 -25.81 10.40
N ARG A 133 -0.18 -26.77 9.91
CA ARG A 133 -0.51 -27.55 8.71
C ARG A 133 -1.79 -28.37 8.93
N GLU A 134 -1.91 -29.06 10.05
CA GLU A 134 -3.05 -29.93 10.35
C GLU A 134 -4.34 -29.16 10.66
N LYS A 135 -4.23 -28.08 11.45
CA LYS A 135 -5.38 -27.32 11.97
C LYS A 135 -5.69 -26.06 11.15
N GLY A 136 -4.84 -25.74 10.19
CA GLY A 136 -4.87 -24.50 9.43
C GLY A 136 -4.25 -23.33 10.20
N LEU A 137 -3.77 -22.34 9.44
CA LEU A 137 -3.34 -21.06 9.97
C LEU A 137 -4.49 -20.04 9.88
N ARG A 138 -4.65 -19.24 10.94
CA ARG A 138 -5.55 -18.08 10.92
C ARG A 138 -4.74 -16.79 10.95
N SER A 139 -5.07 -15.88 10.06
CA SER A 139 -4.53 -14.52 10.00
C SER A 139 -5.65 -13.52 10.20
N TYR A 140 -5.43 -12.50 11.02
CA TYR A 140 -6.42 -11.47 11.32
C TYR A 140 -5.84 -10.10 11.03
N MET A 141 -6.68 -9.20 10.51
CA MET A 141 -6.39 -7.77 10.45
C MET A 141 -6.97 -7.11 11.70
N VAL A 142 -6.25 -6.15 12.28
CA VAL A 142 -6.81 -5.30 13.34
C VAL A 142 -8.07 -4.64 12.77
N PRO A 143 -9.27 -4.87 13.34
CA PRO A 143 -10.48 -4.25 12.83
C PRO A 143 -10.38 -2.74 12.98
N GLY A 144 -10.92 -2.01 12.01
CA GLY A 144 -10.78 -0.57 11.97
C GLY A 144 -11.29 0.02 10.68
N THR A 145 -11.11 1.33 10.56
CA THR A 145 -11.47 2.09 9.38
C THR A 145 -10.28 2.89 8.87
N PRO A 146 -10.16 3.07 7.56
CA PRO A 146 -9.19 3.99 7.01
C PRO A 146 -9.57 5.42 7.38
N ALA A 147 -8.57 6.26 7.63
CA ALA A 147 -8.74 7.67 7.89
C ALA A 147 -7.55 8.45 7.34
N TYR A 148 -7.71 9.75 7.11
CA TYR A 148 -6.71 10.54 6.38
C TYR A 148 -6.45 11.87 7.07
N ILE A 149 -5.17 12.25 7.17
CA ILE A 149 -4.77 13.62 7.52
C ILE A 149 -3.84 14.09 6.41
N ASN A 150 -4.22 15.15 5.67
CA ASN A 150 -3.44 15.67 4.54
C ASN A 150 -3.01 14.55 3.57
N ASP A 151 -3.97 13.71 3.18
CA ASP A 151 -3.80 12.55 2.28
C ASP A 151 -2.82 11.47 2.75
N VAL A 152 -2.32 11.58 4.00
CA VAL A 152 -1.62 10.48 4.68
C VAL A 152 -2.66 9.52 5.24
N SER A 153 -2.62 8.27 4.79
CA SER A 153 -3.51 7.21 5.24
C SER A 153 -3.13 6.68 6.63
N TYR A 154 -4.11 6.60 7.52
CA TYR A 154 -4.07 5.99 8.84
C TYR A 154 -5.09 4.86 8.92
N TRP A 155 -4.79 3.86 9.76
CA TRP A 155 -5.76 2.82 10.12
C TRP A 155 -6.22 3.07 11.56
N LEU A 156 -7.47 3.48 11.73
CA LEU A 156 -8.08 3.71 13.04
C LEU A 156 -8.67 2.42 13.58
N PRO A 157 -8.09 1.81 14.63
CA PRO A 157 -8.63 0.57 15.18
C PRO A 157 -10.01 0.77 15.80
N ASP A 158 -10.93 -0.13 15.48
CA ASP A 158 -12.15 -0.32 16.28
C ASP A 158 -11.75 -1.06 17.54
N MET A 159 -11.66 -0.32 18.64
CA MET A 159 -11.18 -0.85 19.92
C MET A 159 -12.11 -1.93 20.49
N VAL A 160 -13.42 -1.81 20.32
CA VAL A 160 -14.37 -2.82 20.83
C VAL A 160 -14.29 -4.09 19.99
N ALA A 161 -14.31 -3.96 18.67
CA ALA A 161 -14.15 -5.10 17.77
C ALA A 161 -12.78 -5.77 17.95
N LEU A 162 -11.71 -5.00 18.19
CA LEU A 162 -10.37 -5.52 18.44
C LEU A 162 -10.34 -6.35 19.72
N LYS A 163 -10.89 -5.86 20.84
CA LYS A 163 -10.93 -6.62 22.09
C LYS A 163 -11.76 -7.88 21.97
N LYS A 164 -12.91 -7.82 21.28
CA LYS A 164 -13.73 -9.00 20.99
C LYS A 164 -13.00 -10.02 20.12
N MET A 165 -12.29 -9.56 19.09
CA MET A 165 -11.47 -10.42 18.23
C MET A 165 -10.36 -11.11 19.02
N MET A 166 -9.64 -10.35 19.87
CA MET A 166 -8.57 -10.91 20.71
C MET A 166 -9.09 -11.94 21.72
N ALA A 167 -10.25 -11.69 22.34
CA ALA A 167 -10.88 -12.67 23.23
C ALA A 167 -11.21 -13.98 22.49
N GLY A 168 -11.76 -13.87 21.28
CA GLY A 168 -12.02 -15.03 20.41
C GLY A 168 -10.75 -15.80 20.01
N ILE A 169 -9.64 -15.09 19.75
CA ILE A 169 -8.34 -15.71 19.45
C ILE A 169 -7.78 -16.43 20.67
N MET A 170 -7.89 -15.83 21.86
CA MET A 170 -7.39 -16.38 23.12
C MET A 170 -8.30 -17.44 23.73
N GLY A 171 -9.51 -17.64 23.19
CA GLY A 171 -10.50 -18.54 23.77
C GLY A 171 -11.04 -18.06 25.12
N THR A 172 -10.98 -16.75 25.39
CA THR A 172 -11.49 -16.16 26.63
C THR A 172 -12.93 -15.66 26.46
N ASN A 173 -13.69 -15.64 27.56
CA ASN A 173 -15.06 -15.11 27.52
C ASN A 173 -15.05 -13.58 27.36
N PHE A 174 -15.98 -13.05 26.57
CA PHE A 174 -16.18 -11.61 26.38
C PHE A 174 -17.53 -11.22 26.97
N ASP A 175 -17.54 -11.01 28.29
CA ASP A 175 -18.72 -10.69 29.09
C ASP A 175 -19.00 -9.17 29.17
N ASP A 176 -20.05 -8.79 29.90
CA ASP A 176 -20.46 -7.39 30.06
C ASP A 176 -19.37 -6.51 30.69
N ARG A 177 -18.53 -7.09 31.56
CA ARG A 177 -17.40 -6.39 32.17
C ARG A 177 -16.31 -6.11 31.13
N ALA A 178 -15.96 -7.12 30.33
CA ALA A 178 -15.00 -6.97 29.24
C ALA A 178 -15.51 -5.98 28.17
N MET A 179 -16.81 -5.99 27.87
CA MET A 179 -17.45 -5.02 27.00
C MET A 179 -17.30 -3.60 27.56
N ALA A 180 -17.68 -3.38 28.83
CA ALA A 180 -17.59 -2.07 29.46
C ALA A 180 -16.16 -1.51 29.46
N ALA A 181 -15.17 -2.36 29.76
CA ALA A 181 -13.75 -1.99 29.69
C ALA A 181 -13.31 -1.63 28.25
N ALA A 182 -13.75 -2.39 27.24
CA ALA A 182 -13.47 -2.09 25.85
C ALA A 182 -14.12 -0.77 25.39
N GLN A 183 -15.35 -0.48 25.84
CA GLN A 183 -16.06 0.77 25.56
C GLN A 183 -15.35 1.98 26.19
N GLN A 184 -14.87 1.82 27.43
CA GLN A 184 -14.07 2.85 28.10
C GLN A 184 -12.78 3.12 27.31
N GLN A 185 -12.05 2.08 26.93
CA GLN A 185 -10.83 2.22 26.14
C GLN A 185 -11.10 2.84 24.76
N ALA A 186 -12.22 2.51 24.11
CA ALA A 186 -12.65 3.14 22.87
C ALA A 186 -12.90 4.64 23.05
N SER A 187 -13.54 5.02 24.16
CA SER A 187 -13.85 6.42 24.47
C SER A 187 -12.58 7.23 24.77
N GLU A 188 -11.63 6.66 25.51
CA GLU A 188 -10.31 7.24 25.73
C GLU A 188 -9.54 7.38 24.41
N TYR A 189 -9.56 6.35 23.56
CA TYR A 189 -8.92 6.38 22.24
C TYR A 189 -9.46 7.50 21.35
N GLN A 190 -10.79 7.71 21.36
CA GLN A 190 -11.45 8.75 20.57
C GLN A 190 -10.93 10.17 20.88
N GLN A 191 -10.46 10.42 22.11
CA GLN A 191 -9.91 11.72 22.52
C GLN A 191 -8.56 12.03 21.85
N TYR A 192 -7.83 11.01 21.39
CA TYR A 192 -6.55 11.17 20.72
C TYR A 192 -6.67 11.28 19.20
N ILE A 193 -7.88 11.16 18.64
CA ILE A 193 -8.11 11.29 17.20
C ILE A 193 -8.12 12.79 16.83
N PRO A 194 -7.20 13.25 15.96
CA PRO A 194 -7.15 14.64 15.53
C PRO A 194 -8.44 15.05 14.82
N LYS A 195 -8.89 16.29 15.02
CA LYS A 195 -10.14 16.80 14.43
C LYS A 195 -10.05 16.99 12.92
N GLU A 196 -8.84 17.19 12.42
CA GLU A 196 -8.52 17.36 11.01
C GLU A 196 -8.58 16.03 10.25
N MET A 197 -8.74 14.91 10.96
CA MET A 197 -8.78 13.59 10.36
C MET A 197 -10.11 13.34 9.64
N VAL A 198 -10.01 13.02 8.35
CA VAL A 198 -11.13 12.68 7.48
C VAL A 198 -11.34 11.17 7.50
N ILE A 199 -12.52 10.75 7.95
CA ILE A 199 -12.96 9.35 7.86
C ILE A 199 -13.92 9.27 6.68
N PRO A 200 -13.62 8.51 5.62
CA PRO A 200 -14.55 8.32 4.52
C PRO A 200 -15.87 7.75 5.04
N LYS A 201 -17.00 8.30 4.58
CA LYS A 201 -18.28 7.62 4.79
C LYS A 201 -18.21 6.28 4.05
N GLN A 202 -18.65 5.19 4.69
CA GLN A 202 -18.77 3.88 4.04
C GLN A 202 -19.73 4.01 2.85
N GLU A 203 -19.19 4.27 1.66
CA GLU A 203 -19.87 3.97 0.41
C GLU A 203 -19.70 2.47 0.13
N ASP A 204 -20.80 1.80 -0.22
CA ASP A 204 -20.87 0.36 -0.46
C ASP A 204 -19.80 -0.09 -1.48
N LYS A 205 -18.69 -0.64 -0.97
CA LYS A 205 -17.83 -1.57 -1.72
C LYS A 205 -18.05 -3.00 -1.22
N PRO A 206 -17.98 -4.00 -2.11
CA PRO A 206 -18.65 -5.29 -1.92
C PRO A 206 -18.10 -6.05 -0.71
N LYS A 207 -19.02 -6.66 0.05
CA LYS A 207 -18.70 -7.70 1.02
C LYS A 207 -17.96 -8.84 0.33
N GLU A 208 -16.67 -8.97 0.54
CA GLU A 208 -16.01 -10.27 0.48
C GLU A 208 -14.90 -10.39 1.51
N LEU A 209 -15.30 -10.73 2.74
CA LEU A 209 -14.44 -11.32 3.76
C LEU A 209 -15.32 -12.15 4.70
N ALA A 210 -15.88 -13.24 4.16
CA ALA A 210 -16.29 -14.42 4.92
C ALA A 210 -16.68 -15.56 3.97
N LYS A 211 -15.71 -16.39 3.57
CA LYS A 211 -15.80 -17.87 3.44
C LYS A 211 -14.59 -18.41 2.67
N ASN A 212 -13.74 -19.16 3.37
CA ASN A 212 -12.97 -20.24 2.76
C ASN A 212 -13.87 -21.46 2.67
N LYS A 213 -14.17 -21.95 1.45
CA LYS A 213 -14.34 -23.37 1.12
C LYS A 213 -13.99 -23.59 -0.35
N ASP A 214 -13.23 -24.66 -0.58
CA ASP A 214 -12.65 -25.11 -1.84
C ASP A 214 -13.68 -25.40 -2.95
N GLY A 215 -13.23 -25.35 -4.21
CA GLY A 215 -13.86 -26.09 -5.31
C GLY A 215 -13.85 -25.39 -6.68
N ALA A 216 -13.04 -25.93 -7.59
CA ALA A 216 -12.87 -25.57 -9.00
C ALA A 216 -14.15 -25.32 -9.84
N ALA A 217 -14.08 -24.38 -10.79
CA ALA A 217 -14.19 -24.62 -12.25
C ALA A 217 -14.27 -23.30 -13.04
N ALA A 218 -13.45 -23.17 -14.07
CA ALA A 218 -13.40 -22.04 -14.99
C ALA A 218 -14.63 -21.94 -15.91
N LYS A 219 -15.16 -20.71 -16.13
CA LYS A 219 -15.91 -20.33 -17.34
C LYS A 219 -15.70 -18.84 -17.72
N THR A 220 -15.64 -18.65 -19.03
CA THR A 220 -15.37 -17.54 -19.97
C THR A 220 -15.97 -16.15 -19.66
N PRO A 221 -15.35 -15.02 -20.08
CA PRO A 221 -15.82 -13.66 -19.78
C PRO A 221 -16.86 -13.14 -20.80
N PRO A 222 -17.89 -12.36 -20.39
CA PRO A 222 -18.75 -11.64 -21.32
C PRO A 222 -18.22 -10.23 -21.66
N GLN A 223 -18.41 -9.87 -22.93
CA GLN A 223 -18.14 -8.55 -23.53
C GLN A 223 -19.10 -7.45 -23.03
N PRO A 224 -18.71 -6.16 -23.17
CA PRO A 224 -19.35 -5.04 -22.50
C PRO A 224 -20.57 -4.50 -23.28
N THR A 225 -21.66 -4.24 -22.56
CA THR A 225 -22.83 -3.50 -23.07
C THR A 225 -22.73 -2.02 -22.73
N GLU A 226 -22.92 -1.20 -23.76
CA GLU A 226 -23.01 0.26 -23.72
C GLU A 226 -24.16 0.73 -22.81
N ARG A 227 -23.91 1.76 -21.99
CA ARG A 227 -24.96 2.60 -21.40
C ARG A 227 -24.77 4.05 -21.80
N LYS A 228 -25.88 4.62 -22.26
CA LYS A 228 -26.05 5.94 -22.83
C LYS A 228 -25.82 7.08 -21.84
N THR A 229 -25.34 8.16 -22.42
CA THR A 229 -25.06 9.51 -21.96
C THR A 229 -26.22 10.18 -21.20
N ALA A 230 -25.89 10.85 -20.09
CA ALA A 230 -26.73 11.89 -19.49
C ALA A 230 -25.85 13.11 -19.15
N GLY A 231 -26.20 14.27 -19.73
CA GLY A 231 -25.82 15.61 -19.26
C GLY A 231 -24.37 16.06 -19.44
N GLN A 232 -24.02 16.56 -20.63
CA GLN A 232 -22.84 17.42 -20.80
C GLN A 232 -23.15 18.83 -20.29
N THR A 233 -22.72 19.14 -19.07
CA THR A 233 -22.37 20.51 -18.68
C THR A 233 -21.01 20.84 -19.29
N ALA A 234 -20.84 22.04 -19.85
CA ALA A 234 -19.59 22.48 -20.49
C ALA A 234 -18.36 22.24 -19.58
N PRO A 235 -17.19 21.84 -20.14
CA PRO A 235 -16.04 21.49 -19.32
C PRO A 235 -15.54 22.73 -18.58
N ALA A 236 -15.41 22.63 -17.26
CA ALA A 236 -14.72 23.63 -16.46
C ALA A 236 -13.30 23.81 -17.02
N LYS A 237 -12.90 25.04 -17.34
CA LYS A 237 -11.54 25.36 -17.81
C LYS A 237 -10.54 24.95 -16.74
N ILE A 238 -9.50 24.20 -17.13
CA ILE A 238 -8.41 23.75 -16.25
C ILE A 238 -7.46 24.93 -16.07
N ARG A 239 -7.16 25.31 -14.82
CA ARG A 239 -6.22 26.38 -14.50
C ARG A 239 -4.91 25.81 -13.98
N ALA A 240 -3.81 26.51 -14.28
CA ALA A 240 -2.46 26.11 -13.95
C ALA A 240 -1.68 27.22 -13.24
N GLU A 241 -0.94 26.86 -12.20
CA GLU A 241 0.18 27.67 -11.71
C GLU A 241 1.48 27.21 -12.36
N VAL A 242 2.35 28.14 -12.74
CA VAL A 242 3.65 27.82 -13.35
C VAL A 242 4.77 28.32 -12.45
N ILE A 243 5.69 27.43 -12.09
CA ILE A 243 6.85 27.73 -11.27
C ILE A 243 8.11 27.44 -12.09
N ASN A 244 8.84 28.49 -12.47
CA ASN A 244 10.09 28.34 -13.21
C ASN A 244 11.24 27.98 -12.28
N ALA A 245 11.70 26.73 -12.36
CA ALA A 245 12.87 26.22 -11.65
C ALA A 245 13.98 25.76 -12.60
N SER A 246 13.89 26.09 -13.89
CA SER A 246 14.83 25.62 -14.92
C SER A 246 16.17 26.37 -14.88
N GLY A 247 16.14 27.63 -14.47
CA GLY A 247 17.29 28.55 -14.59
C GLY A 247 17.37 29.27 -15.94
N ASP A 248 16.46 28.98 -16.87
CA ASP A 248 16.26 29.76 -18.11
C ASP A 248 15.15 30.81 -17.88
N SER A 249 15.44 32.08 -18.18
CA SER A 249 14.49 33.18 -18.03
C SER A 249 13.31 33.09 -19.00
N ASP A 250 13.47 32.42 -20.14
CA ASP A 250 12.44 32.35 -21.19
C ASP A 250 11.49 31.14 -21.01
N ALA A 251 11.90 30.15 -20.23
CA ALA A 251 11.16 28.90 -20.04
C ALA A 251 9.73 29.10 -19.52
N ALA A 252 9.52 30.05 -18.59
CA ALA A 252 8.18 30.37 -18.09
C ALA A 252 7.25 30.87 -19.21
N ALA A 253 7.74 31.75 -20.07
CA ALA A 253 6.95 32.30 -21.18
C ALA A 253 6.66 31.24 -22.25
N GLN A 254 7.59 30.31 -22.47
CA GLN A 254 7.38 29.17 -23.37
C GLN A 254 6.32 28.20 -22.83
N MET A 255 6.40 27.85 -21.54
CA MET A 255 5.43 26.99 -20.86
C MET A 255 4.02 27.58 -20.86
N VAL A 256 3.89 28.88 -20.62
CA VAL A 256 2.59 29.56 -20.66
C VAL A 256 1.95 29.44 -22.04
N ARG A 257 2.71 29.69 -23.12
CA ARG A 257 2.20 29.55 -24.48
C ARG A 257 1.79 28.11 -24.79
N GLU A 258 2.56 27.13 -24.31
CA GLU A 258 2.25 25.73 -24.55
C GLU A 258 0.98 25.29 -23.83
N LEU A 259 0.84 25.58 -22.53
CA LEU A 259 -0.37 25.25 -21.77
C LEU A 259 -1.61 25.94 -22.35
N GLN A 260 -1.49 27.19 -22.81
CA GLN A 260 -2.59 27.91 -23.48
C GLN A 260 -3.01 27.26 -24.80
N ARG A 261 -2.07 26.75 -25.61
CA ARG A 261 -2.38 25.98 -26.82
C ARG A 261 -3.15 24.69 -26.52
N GLN A 262 -2.88 24.08 -25.36
CA GLN A 262 -3.62 22.93 -24.87
C GLN A 262 -4.98 23.30 -24.24
N GLY A 263 -5.33 24.59 -24.16
CA GLY A 263 -6.57 25.07 -23.57
C GLY A 263 -6.56 25.00 -22.04
N ILE A 264 -5.38 25.13 -21.42
CA ILE A 264 -5.16 25.27 -19.98
C ILE A 264 -4.87 26.74 -19.69
N GLU A 265 -5.57 27.33 -18.73
CA GLU A 265 -5.44 28.73 -18.35
C GLU A 265 -4.36 28.92 -17.28
N VAL A 266 -3.32 29.69 -17.55
CA VAL A 266 -2.30 29.97 -16.52
C VAL A 266 -2.74 31.14 -15.65
N VAL A 267 -2.89 30.89 -14.35
CA VAL A 267 -3.38 31.88 -13.38
C VAL A 267 -2.26 32.60 -12.62
N SER A 268 -1.07 31.99 -12.56
CA SER A 268 0.10 32.61 -11.95
C SER A 268 1.40 32.07 -12.54
N THR A 269 2.43 32.91 -12.54
CA THR A 269 3.80 32.51 -12.84
C THR A 269 4.71 32.98 -11.72
N SER A 270 5.64 32.14 -11.30
CA SER A 270 6.63 32.47 -10.27
C SER A 270 7.97 31.82 -10.56
N ALA A 271 9.04 32.26 -9.88
CA ALA A 271 10.36 31.65 -9.96
C ALA A 271 10.66 30.87 -8.68
N ALA A 272 11.18 29.65 -8.82
CA ALA A 272 11.62 28.86 -7.67
C ALA A 272 12.95 29.39 -7.12
N ARG A 273 13.12 29.29 -5.79
CA ARG A 273 14.39 29.62 -5.12
C ARG A 273 15.48 28.57 -5.37
N THR A 274 15.07 27.34 -5.71
CA THR A 274 15.96 26.20 -5.94
C THR A 274 15.71 25.63 -7.32
N PRO A 275 16.75 25.40 -8.15
CA PRO A 275 16.57 24.82 -9.48
C PRO A 275 16.05 23.38 -9.42
N ALA A 276 15.12 23.04 -10.30
CA ALA A 276 14.65 21.67 -10.53
C ALA A 276 15.32 21.08 -11.77
N ARG A 277 15.69 19.80 -11.73
CA ARG A 277 16.28 19.12 -12.89
C ARG A 277 15.23 18.61 -13.87
N VAL A 278 14.06 18.20 -13.38
CA VAL A 278 12.98 17.59 -14.16
C VAL A 278 11.71 18.43 -14.02
N THR A 279 11.02 18.62 -15.14
CA THR A 279 9.71 19.26 -15.22
C THR A 279 8.68 18.34 -14.60
N THR A 280 7.91 18.87 -13.67
CA THR A 280 6.89 18.12 -12.95
C THR A 280 5.56 18.81 -13.12
N VAL A 281 4.55 18.06 -13.55
CA VAL A 281 3.15 18.50 -13.56
C VAL A 281 2.46 17.84 -12.38
N ILE A 282 1.82 18.65 -11.56
CA ILE A 282 1.12 18.25 -10.36
C ILE A 282 -0.38 18.41 -10.62
N ASP A 283 -1.14 17.33 -10.56
CA ASP A 283 -2.61 17.34 -10.59
C ASP A 283 -3.15 17.40 -9.16
N HIS A 284 -3.76 18.54 -8.82
CA HIS A 284 -4.38 18.77 -7.52
C HIS A 284 -5.82 18.22 -7.45
N THR A 285 -6.40 17.85 -8.59
CA THR A 285 -7.82 17.46 -8.66
C THR A 285 -8.04 15.96 -8.57
N GLY A 286 -7.08 15.15 -9.04
CA GLY A 286 -7.27 13.72 -9.23
C GLY A 286 -8.41 13.38 -10.21
N ASN A 287 -8.88 14.35 -11.01
CA ASN A 287 -10.02 14.19 -11.90
C ASN A 287 -9.60 13.53 -13.21
N ALA A 288 -10.29 12.45 -13.61
CA ALA A 288 -9.99 11.70 -14.83
C ALA A 288 -9.98 12.57 -16.12
N THR A 289 -10.77 13.64 -16.16
CA THR A 289 -10.79 14.60 -17.28
C THR A 289 -9.53 15.47 -17.30
N VAL A 290 -9.06 15.90 -16.13
CA VAL A 290 -7.81 16.65 -15.98
C VAL A 290 -6.63 15.74 -16.32
N GLN A 291 -6.58 14.53 -15.78
CA GLN A 291 -5.51 13.56 -16.07
C GLN A 291 -5.40 13.20 -17.55
N LYS A 292 -6.54 12.98 -18.23
CA LYS A 292 -6.55 12.74 -19.69
C LYS A 292 -5.99 13.94 -20.46
N LYS A 293 -6.17 15.16 -19.96
CA LYS A 293 -5.59 16.37 -20.54
C LYS A 293 -4.08 16.42 -20.30
N LEU A 294 -3.63 16.14 -19.08
CA LEU A 294 -2.21 16.18 -18.72
C LEU A 294 -1.40 15.14 -19.48
N ASN A 295 -1.91 13.91 -19.61
CA ASN A 295 -1.26 12.83 -20.36
C ASN A 295 -1.01 13.12 -21.86
N ASN A 296 -1.58 14.21 -22.40
CA ASN A 296 -1.39 14.64 -23.79
C ASN A 296 -0.55 15.91 -23.92
N LEU A 297 0.11 16.37 -22.85
CA LEU A 297 1.01 17.53 -22.92
C LEU A 297 2.24 17.19 -23.79
N PRO A 298 2.64 18.07 -24.74
CA PRO A 298 3.65 17.74 -25.75
C PRO A 298 5.08 18.07 -25.29
N PHE A 299 5.40 17.76 -24.03
CA PHE A 299 6.73 17.91 -23.47
C PHE A 299 6.99 16.82 -22.45
N ASP A 300 8.26 16.57 -22.12
CA ASP A 300 8.62 15.55 -21.12
C ASP A 300 8.42 16.09 -19.71
N TYR A 301 7.64 15.37 -18.91
CA TYR A 301 7.40 15.71 -17.52
C TYR A 301 7.13 14.47 -16.66
N ASN A 302 7.34 14.61 -15.36
CA ASN A 302 6.82 13.68 -14.37
C ASN A 302 5.42 14.13 -13.95
N LEU A 303 4.44 13.25 -14.05
CA LEU A 303 3.11 13.49 -13.49
C LEU A 303 3.10 13.09 -12.01
N SER A 304 2.72 14.02 -11.15
CA SER A 304 2.41 13.77 -9.74
C SER A 304 0.93 14.07 -9.52
N ILE A 305 0.20 13.19 -8.84
CA ILE A 305 -1.22 13.41 -8.52
C ILE A 305 -1.31 13.55 -7.01
N LEU A 306 -1.75 14.71 -6.54
CA LEU A 306 -1.87 15.01 -5.11
C LEU A 306 -3.32 14.87 -4.61
N GLY A 307 -4.32 15.10 -5.45
CA GLY A 307 -5.74 14.88 -5.10
C GLY A 307 -6.25 15.72 -3.91
N ASP A 308 -5.52 16.77 -3.54
CA ASP A 308 -5.76 17.67 -2.39
C ASP A 308 -6.95 18.64 -2.60
N GLY A 309 -7.55 18.61 -3.79
CA GLY A 309 -8.61 19.52 -4.23
C GLY A 309 -8.02 20.86 -4.69
N ALA A 310 -8.53 21.42 -5.80
CA ALA A 310 -8.01 22.65 -6.40
C ALA A 310 -8.31 23.89 -5.53
N LYS A 311 -7.45 24.19 -4.54
CA LYS A 311 -7.46 25.47 -3.82
C LYS A 311 -6.57 26.48 -4.55
N GLY A 312 -7.02 26.96 -5.72
CA GLY A 312 -6.32 27.98 -6.52
C GLY A 312 -6.32 27.62 -8.00
N ALA A 313 -5.46 26.67 -8.36
CA ALA A 313 -5.40 26.06 -9.69
C ALA A 313 -5.58 24.54 -9.60
N GLU A 314 -6.10 23.95 -10.66
CA GLU A 314 -6.28 22.51 -10.77
C GLU A 314 -4.94 21.78 -10.98
N ILE A 315 -3.94 22.47 -11.54
CA ILE A 315 -2.60 21.93 -11.75
C ILE A 315 -1.49 22.90 -11.38
N THR A 316 -0.33 22.38 -10.99
CA THR A 316 0.91 23.15 -10.84
C THR A 316 1.98 22.56 -11.76
N VAL A 317 2.63 23.40 -12.56
CA VAL A 317 3.74 23.01 -13.44
C VAL A 317 5.02 23.60 -12.93
N ILE A 318 5.90 22.75 -12.40
CA ILE A 318 7.26 23.12 -11.99
C ILE A 318 8.18 22.83 -13.17
N ILE A 319 8.75 23.87 -13.77
CA ILE A 319 9.61 23.75 -14.95
C ILE A 319 11.02 23.34 -14.50
N GLY A 320 11.52 22.21 -14.98
CA GLY A 320 12.88 21.75 -14.74
C GLY A 320 13.84 22.07 -15.89
N ARG A 321 15.13 21.82 -15.69
CA ARG A 321 16.18 21.99 -16.71
C ARG A 321 15.99 21.15 -17.97
N ASN A 322 15.20 20.08 -17.90
CA ASN A 322 14.87 19.23 -19.05
C ASN A 322 13.77 19.80 -19.96
N TYR A 323 13.24 21.00 -19.68
CA TYR A 323 12.14 21.61 -20.45
C TYR A 323 12.57 22.25 -21.79
N ASN A 324 13.79 21.98 -22.26
CA ASN A 324 14.35 22.62 -23.46
C ASN A 324 14.12 21.80 -24.73
#